data_AF-A0A1Q9QY27-F1
#
_entry.id   AF-A0A1Q9QY27-F1
#
_cell.length_a   1.000
_cell.length_b   1.000
_cell.length_c   1.000
_cell.angle_alpha   90.00
_cell.angle_beta   90.00
_cell.angle_gamma   90.00
#
_symmetry.space_group_name_H-M   'P 1'
#
loop_
_entity.id
_entity.type
_entity.pdbx_description
1 polymer ?
#
loop_
_entity_poly.entity_id
_entity_poly.type
_entity_poly.pdbx_seq_one_letter_code
_entity_poly.pdbx_strand_id
1 'polypeptide(L)'
;MGAAGSDVALETADIALMGDDIRQLPFAVGLSRHTKSIIRQNLFVSLGIVAILVPSTMMGLSIGAAVAIHEGSTLLVVFNALRLLGYRRST
;
A
#
# COMPACT_ATOMS: atom_id res chain seq x y z
N MET A 1 -32.25 -14.19 11.20
CA MET A 1 -31.57 -12.91 10.95
C MET A 1 -30.43 -12.84 11.95
N GLY A 2 -29.30 -13.44 11.57
CA GLY A 2 -28.11 -13.60 12.42
C GLY A 2 -27.41 -12.26 12.64
N ALA A 3 -26.85 -12.11 13.82
CA ALA A 3 -26.32 -10.85 14.34
C ALA A 3 -25.08 -10.38 13.58
N ALA A 4 -25.28 -9.59 12.51
CA ALA A 4 -24.39 -8.44 12.31
C ALA A 4 -24.38 -7.70 13.66
N GLY A 5 -23.19 -7.45 14.23
CA GLY A 5 -23.05 -6.87 15.57
C GLY A 5 -23.99 -5.69 15.79
N SER A 6 -24.38 -5.44 17.05
CA SER A 6 -25.19 -4.26 17.41
C SER A 6 -24.74 -3.03 16.62
N ASP A 7 -25.66 -2.21 16.14
CA ASP A 7 -25.33 -1.02 15.34
C ASP A 7 -24.23 -0.16 15.99
N VAL A 8 -24.28 -0.10 17.34
CA VAL A 8 -23.26 0.53 18.20
C VAL A 8 -21.87 -0.11 18.05
N ALA A 9 -21.78 -1.43 17.94
CA ALA A 9 -20.53 -2.15 17.71
C ALA A 9 -19.97 -1.92 16.30
N LEU A 10 -20.82 -1.74 15.30
CA LEU A 10 -20.39 -1.42 13.93
C LEU A 10 -19.89 0.03 13.82
N GLU A 11 -20.51 0.96 14.53
CA GLU A 11 -20.12 2.39 14.53
C GLU A 11 -18.83 2.65 15.31
N THR A 12 -18.50 1.80 16.30
CA THR A 12 -17.29 1.92 17.10
C THR A 12 -16.09 1.12 16.58
N ALA A 13 -16.31 0.17 15.67
CA ALA A 13 -15.24 -0.68 15.15
C ALA A 13 -14.49 -0.02 13.98
N ASP A 14 -13.15 -0.02 14.03
CA ASP A 14 -12.31 0.42 12.90
C ASP A 14 -12.41 -0.53 11.69
N ILE A 15 -12.81 -1.79 11.94
CA ILE A 15 -12.94 -2.85 10.93
C ILE A 15 -14.19 -3.68 11.24
N ALA A 16 -15.14 -3.73 10.30
CA ALA A 16 -16.30 -4.60 10.34
C ALA A 16 -16.17 -5.76 9.34
N LEU A 17 -16.50 -6.99 9.78
CA LEU A 17 -16.63 -8.12 8.89
C LEU A 17 -18.07 -8.15 8.34
N MET A 18 -18.23 -8.07 7.01
CA MET A 18 -19.56 -8.01 6.36
C MET A 18 -20.38 -9.31 6.49
N GLY A 19 -19.79 -10.39 7.00
CA GLY A 19 -20.50 -11.63 7.31
C GLY A 19 -20.04 -12.22 8.64
N ASP A 20 -20.87 -13.12 9.18
CA ASP A 20 -20.69 -13.72 10.52
C ASP A 20 -19.53 -14.75 10.60
N ASP A 21 -18.75 -14.90 9.53
CA ASP A 21 -17.66 -15.87 9.45
C ASP A 21 -16.33 -15.29 9.94
N ILE A 22 -16.02 -15.54 11.21
CA ILE A 22 -14.75 -15.17 11.85
C ILE A 22 -13.51 -15.74 11.14
N ARG A 23 -13.66 -16.79 10.31
CA ARG A 23 -12.55 -17.35 9.54
C ARG A 23 -11.98 -16.33 8.56
N GLN A 24 -12.71 -15.26 8.21
CA GLN A 24 -12.24 -14.15 7.36
C GLN A 24 -11.18 -13.26 8.05
N LEU A 25 -11.11 -13.24 9.38
CA LEU A 25 -10.17 -12.41 10.12
C LEU A 25 -8.69 -12.69 9.76
N PRO A 26 -8.20 -13.95 9.71
CA PRO A 26 -6.87 -14.27 9.20
C PRO A 26 -6.54 -13.69 7.82
N PHE A 27 -7.51 -13.67 6.89
CA PHE A 27 -7.31 -13.08 5.57
C PHE A 27 -7.12 -11.56 5.66
N ALA A 28 -7.98 -10.87 6.41
CA ALA A 28 -7.88 -9.41 6.59
C ALA A 28 -6.54 -9.01 7.25
N VAL A 29 -6.11 -9.73 8.29
CA VAL A 29 -4.81 -9.50 8.95
C VAL A 29 -3.65 -9.82 8.02
N GLY A 30 -3.72 -10.90 7.25
CA GLY A 30 -2.71 -11.28 6.26
C GLY A 30 -2.55 -10.22 5.16
N LEU A 31 -3.66 -9.76 4.59
CA LEU A 31 -3.70 -8.68 3.60
C LEU A 31 -3.11 -7.41 4.19
N SER A 32 -3.51 -7.00 5.40
CA SER A 32 -2.97 -5.83 6.09
C SER A 32 -1.44 -5.89 6.25
N ARG A 33 -0.90 -7.05 6.66
CA ARG A 33 0.56 -7.26 6.75
C ARG A 33 1.25 -7.14 5.39
N HIS A 34 0.65 -7.69 4.33
CA HIS A 34 1.19 -7.59 2.98
C HIS A 34 1.16 -6.15 2.45
N THR A 35 0.05 -5.45 2.66
CA THR A 35 -0.09 -4.01 2.37
C THR A 35 0.98 -3.20 3.08
N LYS A 36 1.21 -3.45 4.38
CA LYS A 36 2.26 -2.76 5.14
C LYS A 36 3.67 -3.02 4.59
N SER A 37 3.94 -4.21 4.07
CA SER A 37 5.21 -4.53 3.42
C SER A 37 5.39 -3.73 2.11
N ILE A 38 4.36 -3.67 1.27
CA ILE A 38 4.37 -2.90 0.03
C ILE A 38 4.48 -1.39 0.29
N ILE A 39 3.79 -0.86 1.31
CA ILE A 39 3.94 0.54 1.73
C ILE A 39 5.40 0.84 2.09
N ARG A 40 6.05 -0.02 2.88
CA ARG A 40 7.47 0.17 3.24
C ARG A 40 8.40 0.13 2.04
N GLN A 41 8.15 -0.77 1.08
CA GLN A 41 8.90 -0.83 -0.18
C GLN A 41 8.74 0.45 -0.98
N ASN A 42 7.50 0.92 -1.17
CA ASN A 42 7.22 2.16 -1.89
C ASN A 42 7.87 3.36 -1.22
N LEU A 43 7.80 3.43 0.12
CA LEU A 43 8.46 4.51 0.87
C LEU A 43 9.98 4.49 0.68
N PHE A 44 10.60 3.31 0.74
CA PHE A 44 12.04 3.16 0.51
C PHE A 44 12.44 3.61 -0.91
N VAL A 45 11.67 3.19 -1.92
CA VAL A 45 11.89 3.60 -3.31
C VAL A 45 11.74 5.11 -3.48
N SER A 46 10.64 5.70 -3.01
CA SER A 46 10.38 7.13 -3.14
C SER A 46 11.45 7.96 -2.44
N LEU A 47 11.83 7.60 -1.21
CA LEU A 47 12.90 8.29 -0.49
C LEU A 47 14.25 8.12 -1.17
N GLY A 48 14.57 6.93 -1.68
CA GLY A 48 15.81 6.67 -2.42
C GLY A 48 15.91 7.52 -3.68
N ILE A 49 14.81 7.68 -4.41
CA ILE A 49 14.77 8.48 -5.64
C ILE A 49 14.94 9.96 -5.34
N VAL A 50 14.27 10.48 -4.31
CA VAL A 50 14.50 11.86 -3.84
C VAL A 50 15.95 12.05 -3.40
N ALA A 51 16.49 11.12 -2.61
CA ALA A 51 17.86 11.19 -2.10
C ALA A 51 18.92 11.15 -3.21
N ILE A 52 18.63 10.54 -4.36
CA ILE A 52 19.52 10.52 -5.53
C ILE A 52 19.31 11.73 -6.44
N LEU A 53 18.05 12.08 -6.74
CA LEU A 53 17.73 13.15 -7.69
C LEU A 53 18.12 14.53 -7.17
N VAL A 54 17.94 14.79 -5.88
CA VAL A 54 18.25 16.11 -5.30
C VAL A 54 19.76 16.44 -5.47
N PRO A 55 20.70 15.61 -5.02
CA PRO A 55 22.13 15.84 -5.26
C PRO A 55 22.48 15.84 -6.75
N SER A 56 21.93 14.92 -7.54
CA SER A 56 22.22 14.84 -8.98
C SER A 56 21.86 16.12 -9.72
N THR A 57 20.71 16.72 -9.36
CA THR A 57 20.25 18.00 -9.93
C THR A 57 21.18 19.14 -9.52
N MET A 58 21.65 19.17 -8.27
CA MET A 58 22.64 20.14 -7.81
C MET A 58 24.00 19.99 -8.53
N MET A 59 24.37 18.77 -8.93
CA MET A 59 25.59 18.46 -9.67
C MET A 59 25.45 18.64 -11.19
N GLY A 60 24.31 19.14 -11.67
CA GLY A 60 24.11 19.51 -13.08
C GLY A 60 23.22 18.56 -13.90
N LEU A 61 22.51 17.61 -13.28
CA LEU A 61 21.47 16.86 -13.99
C LEU A 61 20.37 17.82 -14.48
N SER A 62 20.01 17.72 -15.76
CA SER A 62 18.96 18.57 -16.32
C SER A 62 17.62 18.35 -15.61
N ILE A 63 16.88 19.44 -15.39
CA ILE A 63 15.56 19.39 -14.73
C ILE A 63 14.59 18.47 -15.49
N GLY A 64 14.62 18.49 -16.83
CA GLY A 64 13.77 17.62 -17.65
C GLY A 64 14.03 16.14 -17.39
N ALA A 65 15.29 15.72 -17.34
CA ALA A 65 15.65 14.34 -17.00
C ALA A 65 15.27 13.99 -15.55
N ALA A 66 15.48 14.91 -14.61
CA ALA A 66 15.12 14.72 -13.21
C ALA A 66 13.61 14.48 -13.03
N VAL A 67 12.79 15.29 -13.70
CA VAL A 67 11.32 15.13 -13.71
C VAL A 67 10.92 13.81 -14.37
N ALA A 68 11.50 13.45 -15.51
CA ALA A 68 11.18 12.19 -16.17
C ALA A 68 11.47 10.97 -15.28
N ILE A 69 12.56 10.99 -14.51
CA ILE A 69 12.89 9.93 -13.54
C ILE A 69 11.92 9.95 -12.35
N HIS A 70 11.59 11.14 -11.83
CA HIS A 70 10.63 11.29 -10.74
C HIS A 70 9.26 10.73 -11.13
N GLU A 71 8.72 11.12 -12.27
CA GLU A 71 7.43 10.62 -12.78
C GLU A 71 7.51 9.14 -13.16
N GLY A 72 8.64 8.67 -13.71
CA GLY A 72 8.86 7.25 -13.95
C GLY A 72 8.80 6.43 -12.65
N SER A 73 9.24 7.01 -11.53
CA SER A 73 9.17 6.36 -10.23
C SER A 73 7.75 6.21 -9.68
N THR A 74 6.85 7.14 -10.01
CA THR A 74 5.45 7.06 -9.58
C THR A 74 4.79 5.82 -10.21
N LEU A 75 5.10 5.56 -11.49
CA LEU A 75 4.65 4.35 -12.18
C LEU A 75 5.20 3.08 -11.50
N LEU A 76 6.48 3.07 -11.13
CA LEU A 76 7.10 1.93 -10.44
C LEU A 76 6.38 1.60 -9.12
N VAL A 77 6.13 2.60 -8.27
CA VAL A 77 5.44 2.36 -6.98
C VAL A 77 3.98 1.95 -7.17
N VAL A 78 3.30 2.45 -8.23
CA VAL A 78 1.96 2.02 -8.63
C VAL A 78 1.99 0.54 -9.04
N PHE A 79 2.93 0.13 -9.90
CA PHE A 79 3.08 -1.27 -10.28
C PHE A 79 3.33 -2.18 -9.07
N ASN A 80 4.14 -1.74 -8.11
CA ASN A 80 4.36 -2.51 -6.88
C ASN A 80 3.08 -2.61 -6.03
N ALA A 81 2.28 -1.54 -5.97
CA ALA A 81 0.98 -1.56 -5.29
C ALA A 81 -0.03 -2.50 -5.94
N LEU A 82 -0.05 -2.61 -7.28
CA LEU A 82 -0.94 -3.51 -8.01
C LEU A 82 -0.75 -4.99 -7.64
N ARG A 83 0.40 -5.38 -7.07
CA ARG A 83 0.60 -6.74 -6.53
C ARG A 83 -0.41 -7.13 -5.46
N LEU A 84 -0.99 -6.16 -4.74
CA LEU A 84 -2.05 -6.41 -3.76
C LEU A 84 -3.33 -6.96 -4.40
N LEU A 85 -3.62 -6.63 -5.67
CA LEU A 85 -4.78 -7.18 -6.38
C LEU A 85 -4.65 -8.69 -6.59
N GLY A 86 -3.42 -9.19 -6.67
CA GLY A 86 -3.13 -10.62 -6.79
C GLY A 86 -3.10 -11.37 -5.45
N TYR A 87 -3.32 -10.69 -4.31
CA TYR A 87 -3.25 -11.33 -2.99
C TYR A 87 -4.41 -12.33 -2.82
N ARG A 88 -4.09 -13.62 -2.92
CA ARG A 88 -5.04 -14.70 -2.67
C ARG A 88 -4.84 -15.26 -1.27
N ARG A 89 -5.95 -15.64 -0.64
CA ARG A 89 -5.96 -16.40 0.60
C ARG A 89 -5.24 -17.73 0.36
N SER A 90 -4.04 -17.90 0.92
CA SER A 90 -3.44 -19.23 1.01
C SER A 90 -4.33 -20.01 1.98
N THR A 91 -4.97 -21.06 1.46
CA THR A 91 -5.78 -22.03 2.20
C THR A 91 -5.02 -22.66 3.35
#